data_AF-A0AAD1WST2-F1
#
_entry.id   AF-A0AAD1WST2-F1
#
_cell.length_a   1.000
_cell.length_b   1.000
_cell.length_c   1.000
_cell.angle_alpha   90.00
_cell.angle_beta   90.00
_cell.angle_gamma   90.00
#
_symmetry.space_group_name_H-M   'P 1'
#
loop_
_entity.id
_entity.type
_entity.pdbx_description
1 polymer ?
#
loop_
_entity_poly.entity_id
_entity_poly.type
_entity_poly.pdbx_seq_one_letter_code
_entity_poly.pdbx_strand_id
1 'polypeptide(L)'
;MVNIEELYDDDLIHILLAVPARTLILRCRNVCNKWKEIIESSAFWNLKCHHMGYVLPNHVQRPLNWKMFVCMPTMKQNLLSNPRAKRGFDLWNLDESGGNGWKVEFLKEPKVMKLGEDKIKKYFVTSHRQCLKSQLIDLRQMGYRNSFIDFMQPEIVISDW
;
A
#
# COMPACT_ATOMS: atom_id res chain seq x y z
N MET A 1 -23.64 18.15 24.15
CA MET A 1 -22.47 17.79 23.31
C MET A 1 -22.92 16.59 22.50
N VAL A 2 -23.07 16.73 21.18
CA VAL A 2 -23.53 15.63 20.32
C VAL A 2 -22.37 14.65 20.17
N ASN A 3 -22.60 13.38 20.54
CA ASN A 3 -21.60 12.33 20.33
C ASN A 3 -21.66 11.89 18.87
N ILE A 4 -20.51 11.62 18.25
CA ILE A 4 -20.44 11.16 16.85
C ILE A 4 -21.17 9.81 16.65
N GLU A 5 -21.42 9.09 17.73
CA GLU A 5 -22.21 7.84 17.76
C GLU A 5 -23.73 8.07 17.67
N GLU A 6 -24.21 9.29 17.92
CA GLU A 6 -25.62 9.69 17.84
C GLU A 6 -26.01 10.19 16.44
N LEU A 7 -25.07 10.28 15.51
CA LEU A 7 -25.33 10.68 14.13
C LEU A 7 -26.18 9.64 13.39
N TYR A 8 -27.02 10.12 12.47
CA TYR A 8 -27.71 9.26 11.51
C TYR A 8 -26.71 8.54 10.60
N ASP A 9 -27.13 7.40 10.06
CA ASP A 9 -26.25 6.54 9.25
C ASP A 9 -25.75 7.28 8.00
N ASP A 10 -26.58 8.12 7.38
CA ASP A 10 -26.23 8.89 6.19
C ASP A 10 -25.12 9.91 6.47
N ASP A 11 -25.19 10.65 7.58
CA ASP A 11 -24.15 11.59 7.99
C ASP A 11 -22.82 10.88 8.25
N LEU A 12 -22.89 9.72 8.92
CA LEU A 12 -21.71 8.90 9.18
C LEU A 12 -21.12 8.34 7.89
N ILE A 13 -21.94 7.89 6.94
CA ILE A 13 -21.49 7.45 5.61
C ILE A 13 -20.76 8.58 4.90
N HIS A 14 -21.30 9.80 4.90
CA HIS A 14 -20.65 10.96 4.29
C HIS A 14 -19.26 11.24 4.89
N ILE A 15 -19.13 11.15 6.22
CA ILE A 15 -17.84 11.30 6.90
C ILE A 15 -16.87 10.19 6.48
N LEU A 16 -17.31 8.93 6.49
CA LEU A 16 -16.46 7.78 6.14
C LEU A 16 -16.08 7.76 4.65
N LEU A 17 -16.90 8.32 3.76
CA LEU A 17 -16.59 8.46 2.34
C LEU A 17 -15.39 9.38 2.09
N ALA A 18 -15.14 10.37 2.94
CA ALA A 18 -13.96 11.24 2.85
C ALA A 18 -12.66 10.56 3.33
N VAL A 19 -12.75 9.51 4.15
CA VAL A 19 -11.58 8.83 4.73
C VAL A 19 -10.92 7.88 3.73
N PRO A 20 -9.58 7.82 3.57
CA PRO A 20 -8.94 6.86 2.66
C PRO A 20 -9.33 5.40 2.93
N ALA A 21 -9.52 4.61 1.86
CA ALA A 21 -9.94 3.21 1.91
C ALA A 21 -9.09 2.35 2.88
N ARG A 22 -7.77 2.54 2.85
CA ARG A 22 -6.82 1.88 3.75
C ARG A 22 -7.10 2.22 5.22
N THR A 23 -7.31 3.49 5.54
CA THR A 23 -7.60 3.94 6.90
C THR A 23 -8.94 3.39 7.40
N LEU A 24 -9.94 3.29 6.52
CA LEU A 24 -11.23 2.71 6.86
C LEU A 24 -11.10 1.25 7.34
N ILE A 25 -10.34 0.44 6.60
CA ILE A 25 -10.18 -1.00 6.89
C ILE A 25 -9.31 -1.23 8.14
N LEU A 26 -8.24 -0.46 8.28
CA LEU A 26 -7.22 -0.69 9.31
C LEU A 26 -7.59 -0.05 10.65
N ARG A 27 -8.30 1.09 10.63
CA ARG A 27 -8.58 1.90 11.84
C ARG A 27 -10.07 2.07 12.09
N CYS A 28 -10.82 2.66 11.15
CA CYS A 28 -12.21 3.06 11.37
C CYS A 28 -13.14 1.88 11.66
N ARG A 29 -12.92 0.72 11.01
CA ARG A 29 -13.67 -0.52 11.29
C ARG A 29 -13.61 -0.95 12.76
N ASN A 30 -12.55 -0.61 13.48
CA ASN A 30 -12.35 -1.04 14.87
C ASN A 30 -12.84 -0.01 15.90
N VAL A 31 -13.47 1.10 15.47
CA VAL A 31 -13.93 2.17 16.36
C VAL A 31 -15.15 1.72 17.15
N CYS A 32 -16.22 1.29 16.47
CA CYS A 32 -17.42 0.73 17.08
C CYS A 32 -18.16 -0.19 16.09
N ASN A 33 -19.18 -0.92 16.57
CA ASN A 33 -19.94 -1.86 15.75
C ASN A 33 -20.68 -1.17 14.58
N LYS A 34 -21.24 0.03 14.81
CA LYS A 34 -21.92 0.80 13.78
C LYS A 34 -21.01 1.11 12.59
N TRP A 35 -19.79 1.58 12.87
CA TRP A 35 -18.78 1.87 11.83
C TRP A 35 -18.36 0.59 11.11
N LYS A 36 -18.19 -0.50 11.86
CA LYS A 36 -17.87 -1.81 11.29
C LYS A 36 -18.95 -2.27 10.31
N GLU A 37 -20.23 -2.21 10.68
CA GLU A 37 -21.35 -2.64 9.82
C GLU A 37 -21.38 -1.86 8.50
N ILE A 38 -21.27 -0.54 8.55
CA ILE A 38 -21.20 0.31 7.36
C ILE A 38 -19.99 -0.08 6.49
N ILE A 39 -18.80 -0.20 7.08
CA ILE A 39 -17.53 -0.51 6.39
C ILE A 39 -17.47 -1.97 5.89
N GLU A 40 -18.30 -2.87 6.40
CA GLU A 40 -18.41 -4.25 5.89
C GLU A 40 -19.46 -4.36 4.77
N SER A 41 -20.36 -3.37 4.64
CA SER A 41 -21.41 -3.39 3.63
C SER A 41 -20.88 -3.18 2.20
N SER A 42 -21.40 -3.96 1.25
CA SER A 42 -21.07 -3.81 -0.17
C SER A 42 -21.53 -2.46 -0.74
N ALA A 43 -22.67 -1.94 -0.26
CA ALA A 43 -23.24 -0.67 -0.68
C ALA A 43 -22.31 0.53 -0.38
N PHE A 44 -21.70 0.56 0.80
CA PHE A 44 -20.73 1.61 1.17
C PHE A 44 -19.54 1.66 0.21
N TRP A 45 -18.97 0.50 -0.15
CA TRP A 45 -17.83 0.45 -1.06
C TRP A 45 -18.20 0.78 -2.51
N ASN A 46 -19.43 0.47 -2.93
CA ASN A 46 -19.96 0.96 -4.20
C ASN A 46 -20.04 2.50 -4.21
N LEU A 47 -20.64 3.09 -3.17
CA LEU A 47 -20.69 4.56 -3.00
C LEU A 47 -19.28 5.16 -2.98
N LYS A 48 -18.34 4.52 -2.28
CA LYS A 48 -16.95 4.99 -2.23
C LYS A 48 -16.25 4.92 -3.58
N CYS A 49 -16.53 3.89 -4.37
CA CYS A 49 -16.03 3.77 -5.74
C CYS A 49 -16.44 4.99 -6.57
N HIS A 50 -17.73 5.33 -6.53
CA HIS A 50 -18.26 6.52 -7.21
C HIS A 50 -17.67 7.82 -6.67
N HIS A 51 -17.56 7.96 -5.35
CA HIS A 51 -16.95 9.14 -4.71
C HIS A 51 -15.48 9.33 -5.08
N MET A 52 -14.74 8.25 -5.38
CA MET A 52 -13.36 8.31 -5.86
C MET A 52 -13.26 8.62 -7.37
N GLY A 53 -14.40 8.82 -8.06
CA GLY A 53 -14.43 9.13 -9.49
C GLY A 53 -14.27 7.91 -10.39
N TYR A 54 -14.30 6.69 -9.85
CA TYR A 54 -14.28 5.49 -10.67
C TYR A 54 -15.66 5.31 -11.33
N VAL A 55 -15.68 5.39 -12.66
CA VAL A 55 -16.85 5.07 -13.47
C VAL A 55 -16.67 3.66 -14.02
N LEU A 56 -17.48 2.71 -13.56
CA LEU A 56 -17.57 1.41 -14.21
C LEU A 56 -18.30 1.60 -15.55
N PRO A 57 -17.70 1.24 -16.69
CA PRO A 57 -18.42 1.24 -17.96
C PRO A 57 -19.64 0.32 -17.90
N ASN A 58 -20.75 0.69 -18.54
CA ASN A 58 -22.03 -0.04 -18.50
C ASN A 58 -21.95 -1.52 -18.92
N HIS A 59 -20.89 -1.92 -19.61
CA HIS A 59 -20.63 -3.28 -20.10
C HIS A 59 -19.75 -4.13 -19.17
N VAL A 60 -19.27 -3.58 -18.05
CA VAL A 60 -18.47 -4.33 -17.08
C VAL A 60 -19.38 -5.00 -16.06
N GLN A 61 -19.20 -6.30 -15.87
CA GLN A 61 -19.88 -7.07 -14.84
C GLN A 61 -19.58 -6.44 -13.47
N ARG A 62 -20.62 -6.18 -12.67
CA ARG A 62 -20.46 -5.59 -11.33
C ARG A 62 -19.46 -6.43 -10.53
N PRO A 63 -18.51 -5.79 -9.82
CA PRO A 63 -17.51 -6.53 -9.06
C PRO A 63 -18.21 -7.37 -7.99
N LEU A 64 -17.80 -8.64 -7.88
CA LEU A 64 -18.33 -9.57 -6.89
C LEU A 64 -18.09 -9.08 -5.45
N ASN A 65 -17.02 -8.31 -5.24
CA ASN A 65 -16.72 -7.69 -3.96
C ASN A 65 -16.24 -6.24 -4.13
N TRP A 66 -17.15 -5.29 -3.90
CA TRP A 66 -16.89 -3.86 -4.02
C TRP A 66 -15.77 -3.35 -3.13
N LYS A 67 -15.66 -3.90 -1.91
CA LYS A 67 -14.60 -3.55 -0.97
C LYS A 67 -13.22 -3.81 -1.59
N MET A 68 -13.08 -4.94 -2.26
CA MET A 68 -11.80 -5.35 -2.84
C MET A 68 -11.48 -4.52 -4.07
N PHE A 69 -12.48 -4.30 -4.94
CA PHE A 69 -12.34 -3.47 -6.12
C PHE A 69 -11.78 -2.09 -5.79
N VAL A 70 -12.32 -1.42 -4.76
CA VAL A 70 -11.86 -0.10 -4.33
C VAL A 70 -10.52 -0.16 -3.60
N CYS A 71 -10.29 -1.20 -2.79
CA CYS A 71 -9.11 -1.25 -1.93
C CYS A 71 -7.84 -1.66 -2.68
N MET A 72 -7.95 -2.55 -3.66
CA MET A 72 -6.79 -3.10 -4.39
C MET A 72 -5.88 -2.01 -4.99
N PRO A 73 -6.39 -1.03 -5.76
CA PRO A 73 -5.55 0.05 -6.28
C PRO A 73 -4.91 0.90 -5.17
N THR A 74 -5.65 1.17 -4.09
CA THR A 74 -5.16 2.00 -2.97
C THR A 74 -4.09 1.31 -2.11
N MET A 75 -4.01 -0.02 -2.19
CA MET A 75 -3.01 -0.82 -1.51
C MET A 75 -1.76 -1.05 -2.37
N LYS A 76 -1.75 -0.63 -3.64
CA LYS A 76 -0.58 -0.79 -4.51
C LYS A 76 0.49 0.24 -4.15
N GLN A 77 1.60 -0.24 -3.59
CA GLN A 77 2.76 0.58 -3.25
C GLN A 77 4.03 -0.28 -3.24
N ASN A 78 5.21 0.36 -3.28
CA ASN A 78 6.45 -0.35 -3.02
C ASN A 78 6.53 -0.67 -1.52
N LEU A 79 6.66 -1.96 -1.19
CA LEU A 79 6.75 -2.44 0.18
C LEU A 79 8.19 -2.53 0.69
N LEU A 80 9.19 -2.43 -0.21
CA LEU A 80 10.58 -2.37 0.18
C LEU A 80 10.91 -1.02 0.82
N SER A 81 11.56 -1.09 1.96
CA SER A 81 12.14 0.06 2.63
C SER A 81 13.48 0.44 2.00
N ASN A 82 13.67 1.74 1.82
CA ASN A 82 14.92 2.33 1.30
C ASN A 82 15.47 1.65 0.01
N PRO A 83 14.65 1.46 -1.04
CA PRO A 83 15.09 0.76 -2.26
C PRO A 83 16.12 1.55 -3.09
N ARG A 84 16.24 2.86 -2.86
CA ARG A 84 17.09 3.78 -3.66
C ARG A 84 18.28 4.35 -2.88
N ALA A 85 18.70 3.67 -1.81
CA ALA A 85 19.82 4.06 -0.95
C ALA A 85 19.76 5.53 -0.44
N LYS A 86 18.56 6.13 -0.34
CA LYS A 86 18.38 7.53 0.12
C LYS A 86 18.96 7.68 1.52
N ARG A 87 18.75 6.65 2.36
CA ARG A 87 19.23 6.51 3.73
C ARG A 87 20.42 5.55 3.85
N GLY A 88 21.29 5.48 2.84
CA GLY A 88 22.41 4.54 2.86
C GLY A 88 21.90 3.09 2.93
N PHE A 89 22.41 2.31 3.88
CA PHE A 89 22.03 0.91 4.13
C PHE A 89 20.89 0.74 5.13
N ASP A 90 20.34 1.83 5.68
CA ASP A 90 19.28 1.73 6.68
C ASP A 90 18.11 0.87 6.18
N LEU A 91 17.62 0.00 7.07
CA LEU A 91 16.52 -0.95 6.84
C LEU A 91 16.85 -2.09 5.86
N TRP A 92 18.10 -2.25 5.47
CA TRP A 92 18.61 -3.46 4.82
C TRP A 92 19.43 -4.27 5.80
N ASN A 93 19.26 -5.59 5.78
CA ASN A 93 20.19 -6.51 6.43
C ASN A 93 21.31 -6.80 5.45
N LEU A 94 22.57 -6.56 5.83
CA LEU A 94 23.73 -6.89 5.01
C LEU A 94 24.19 -8.29 5.38
N ASP A 95 23.69 -9.29 4.68
CA ASP A 95 23.96 -10.70 4.99
C ASP A 95 25.43 -11.07 4.70
N GLU A 96 25.99 -10.50 3.63
CA GLU A 96 27.40 -10.66 3.28
C GLU A 96 28.00 -9.34 2.79
N SER A 97 29.25 -9.08 3.16
CA SER A 97 29.99 -7.86 2.79
C SER A 97 31.46 -8.17 2.49
N GLY A 98 31.70 -9.01 1.48
CA GLY A 98 33.05 -9.43 1.11
C GLY A 98 33.90 -8.30 0.50
N GLY A 99 35.23 -8.45 0.55
CA GLY A 99 36.17 -7.49 -0.04
C GLY A 99 36.13 -6.15 0.69
N ASN A 100 35.93 -5.05 -0.04
CA ASN A 100 35.73 -3.72 0.52
C ASN A 100 34.27 -3.45 0.98
N GLY A 101 33.43 -4.49 1.00
CA GLY A 101 32.04 -4.42 1.41
C GLY A 101 31.13 -3.66 0.46
N TRP A 102 29.89 -3.43 0.91
CA TRP A 102 28.92 -2.64 0.18
C TRP A 102 29.28 -1.15 0.21
N LYS A 103 29.00 -0.46 -0.91
CA LYS A 103 29.06 1.01 -1.00
C LYS A 103 27.77 1.59 -1.57
N VAL A 104 27.51 2.85 -1.25
CA VAL A 104 26.45 3.64 -1.89
C VAL A 104 27.12 4.71 -2.74
N GLU A 105 26.81 4.70 -4.03
CA GLU A 105 27.35 5.64 -5.00
C GLU A 105 26.25 6.51 -5.59
N PHE A 106 26.66 7.57 -6.29
CA PHE A 106 25.76 8.53 -6.93
C PHE A 106 25.72 8.32 -8.43
N LEU A 107 24.53 8.38 -9.01
CA LEU A 107 24.39 8.49 -10.46
C LEU A 107 24.89 9.87 -10.90
N LYS A 108 25.80 9.88 -11.88
CA LYS A 108 26.27 11.12 -12.52
C LYS A 108 25.10 11.91 -13.12
N GLU A 109 24.14 11.19 -13.71
CA GLU A 109 22.91 11.75 -14.25
C GLU A 109 21.69 11.09 -13.60
N PRO A 110 20.86 11.85 -12.85
CA PRO A 110 19.69 11.29 -12.20
C PRO A 110 18.66 10.76 -13.22
N LYS A 111 18.24 9.50 -13.06
CA LYS A 111 17.27 8.84 -13.95
C LYS A 111 15.86 8.86 -13.37
N VAL A 112 14.85 8.99 -14.23
CA VAL A 112 13.43 8.80 -13.89
C VAL A 112 12.98 7.49 -14.52
N MET A 113 12.51 6.54 -13.72
CA MET A 113 12.03 5.25 -14.24
C MET A 113 10.58 5.30 -14.71
N LYS A 114 9.73 6.12 -14.08
CA LYS A 114 8.33 6.32 -14.47
C LYS A 114 7.93 7.79 -14.32
N LEU A 115 7.07 8.26 -15.20
CA LEU A 115 6.52 9.61 -15.15
C LEU A 115 5.81 9.84 -13.80
N GLY A 116 6.16 10.92 -13.11
CA GLY A 116 5.63 11.24 -11.78
C GLY A 116 6.41 10.66 -10.59
N GLU A 117 7.47 9.87 -10.83
CA GLU A 117 8.34 9.39 -9.75
C GLU A 117 9.55 10.31 -9.49
N ASP A 118 10.03 10.28 -8.25
CA ASP A 118 11.30 10.92 -7.86
C ASP A 118 12.47 10.43 -8.71
N LYS A 119 13.37 11.35 -9.05
CA LYS A 119 14.66 11.04 -9.69
C LYS A 119 15.49 10.12 -8.80
N ILE A 120 15.99 9.03 -9.37
CA ILE A 120 16.95 8.12 -8.74
C ILE A 120 18.32 8.80 -8.79
N LYS A 121 18.99 8.86 -7.63
CA LYS A 121 20.28 9.55 -7.46
C LYS A 121 21.37 8.66 -6.88
N LYS A 122 21.01 7.59 -6.19
CA LYS A 122 21.92 6.71 -5.47
C LYS A 122 21.62 5.25 -5.78
N TYR A 123 22.64 4.40 -5.72
CA TYR A 123 22.53 2.96 -5.91
C TYR A 123 23.52 2.22 -4.99
N PHE A 124 23.27 0.93 -4.78
CA PHE A 124 24.13 0.05 -4.00
C PHE A 124 25.14 -0.63 -4.91
N VAL A 125 26.38 -0.74 -4.45
CA VAL A 125 27.50 -1.32 -5.22
C VAL A 125 28.18 -2.40 -4.39
N THR A 126 28.41 -3.53 -5.01
CA THR A 126 29.15 -4.66 -4.44
C THR A 126 30.66 -4.50 -4.66
N SER A 127 31.44 -5.22 -3.86
CA SER A 127 32.90 -5.29 -4.03
C SER A 127 33.29 -6.50 -4.89
N HIS A 128 34.60 -6.72 -5.08
CA HIS A 128 35.21 -7.85 -5.78
C HIS A 128 35.00 -9.23 -5.10
N ARG A 129 34.29 -9.30 -3.97
CA ARG A 129 33.84 -10.55 -3.33
C ARG A 129 32.34 -10.45 -3.03
N GLN A 130 31.71 -11.59 -2.78
CA GLN A 130 30.27 -11.70 -2.58
C GLN A 130 29.75 -10.71 -1.53
N CYS A 131 28.68 -10.02 -1.91
CA CYS A 131 27.99 -9.04 -1.09
C CYS A 131 26.50 -9.30 -1.26
N LEU A 132 25.79 -9.61 -0.18
CA LEU A 132 24.36 -9.90 -0.16
C LEU A 132 23.65 -8.97 0.80
N LYS A 133 22.41 -8.63 0.46
CA LYS A 133 21.52 -7.88 1.35
C LYS A 133 20.09 -8.41 1.25
N SER A 134 19.37 -8.40 2.36
CA SER A 134 18.01 -8.91 2.44
C SER A 134 17.09 -7.95 3.20
N GLN A 135 15.79 -8.12 2.98
CA GLN A 135 14.74 -7.46 3.75
C GLN A 135 13.53 -8.37 3.85
N LEU A 136 13.04 -8.59 5.07
CA LEU A 136 11.81 -9.34 5.32
C LEU A 136 10.62 -8.37 5.33
N ILE A 137 9.61 -8.65 4.51
CA ILE A 137 8.38 -7.86 4.44
C ILE A 137 7.26 -8.62 5.16
N ASP A 138 6.83 -8.11 6.32
CA ASP A 138 5.62 -8.60 6.98
C ASP A 138 4.38 -7.93 6.37
N LEU A 139 3.71 -8.64 5.47
CA LEU A 139 2.49 -8.17 4.81
C LEU A 139 1.39 -7.78 5.81
N ARG A 140 1.29 -8.45 6.96
CA ARG A 140 0.27 -8.14 7.97
C ARG A 140 0.52 -6.78 8.61
N GLN A 141 1.77 -6.49 8.93
CA GLN A 141 2.17 -5.17 9.46
C GLN A 141 1.98 -4.06 8.41
N MET A 142 2.11 -4.39 7.12
CA MET A 142 1.81 -3.48 6.03
C MET A 142 0.30 -3.28 5.80
N GLY A 143 -0.56 -4.00 6.52
CA GLY A 143 -2.01 -3.87 6.47
C GLY A 143 -2.72 -4.89 5.57
N TYR A 144 -1.99 -5.87 5.03
CA TYR A 144 -2.56 -6.99 4.30
C TYR A 144 -2.93 -8.11 5.27
N ARG A 145 -4.20 -8.16 5.68
CA ARG A 145 -4.73 -9.21 6.59
C ARG A 145 -4.73 -10.58 5.90
N ASN A 146 -4.57 -11.66 6.68
CA ASN A 146 -4.61 -13.05 6.18
C ASN A 146 -5.87 -13.32 5.37
N SER A 147 -7.05 -12.99 5.91
CA SER A 147 -8.33 -13.19 5.21
C SER A 147 -8.39 -12.51 3.83
N PHE A 148 -7.64 -11.43 3.64
CA PHE A 148 -7.54 -10.76 2.34
C PHE A 148 -6.57 -11.50 1.41
N ILE A 149 -5.38 -11.86 1.90
CA ILE A 149 -4.37 -12.59 1.11
C ILE A 149 -4.88 -13.99 0.73
N ASP A 150 -5.48 -14.71 1.66
CA ASP A 150 -5.95 -16.09 1.47
C ASP A 150 -7.09 -16.15 0.43
N PHE A 151 -7.99 -15.17 0.47
CA PHE A 151 -9.14 -15.09 -0.43
C PHE A 151 -8.78 -14.50 -1.80
N MET A 152 -8.04 -13.38 -1.83
CA MET A 152 -7.73 -12.69 -3.09
C MET A 152 -6.56 -13.27 -3.84
N GLN A 153 -5.58 -13.79 -3.10
CA GLN A 153 -4.29 -14.22 -3.62
C GLN A 153 -3.74 -13.19 -4.63
N PRO A 154 -3.60 -11.91 -4.19
CA PRO A 154 -3.24 -10.84 -5.11
C PRO A 154 -1.85 -11.09 -5.67
N GLU A 155 -1.65 -10.72 -6.94
CA GLU A 155 -0.35 -10.88 -7.58
C GLU A 155 0.74 -10.10 -6.84
N ILE A 156 1.82 -10.79 -6.46
CA ILE A 156 3.00 -10.18 -5.84
C ILE A 156 4.03 -9.92 -6.93
N VAL A 157 4.18 -8.64 -7.29
CA VAL A 157 5.11 -8.21 -8.34
C VAL A 157 6.44 -7.74 -7.73
N ILE A 158 7.53 -8.39 -8.13
CA ILE A 158 8.90 -8.07 -7.70
C ILE A 158 9.69 -7.55 -8.90
N SER A 159 10.48 -6.49 -8.71
CA SER A 159 11.39 -5.95 -9.71
C SER A 159 12.65 -5.40 -9.05
N ASP A 160 13.78 -5.51 -9.75
CA ASP A 160 15.10 -5.01 -9.33
C ASP A 160 15.86 -4.47 -10.56
N TRP A 161 16.85 -3.60 -10.34
CA TRP A 161 17.54 -2.85 -11.40
C TRP A 161 19.03 -2.68 -11.15
#